data_AF-A0A9E1WUA1-F1
#
_entry.id   AF-A0A9E1WUA1-F1
#
_cell.length_a   1.000
_cell.length_b   1.000
_cell.length_c   1.000
_cell.angle_alpha   90.00
_cell.angle_beta   90.00
_cell.angle_gamma   90.00
#
_symmetry.space_group_name_H-M   'P 1'
#
loop_
_entity.id
_entity.type
_entity.pdbx_description
1 polymer ?
#
loop_
_entity_poly.entity_id
_entity_poly.type
_entity_poly.pdbx_seq_one_letter_code
_entity_poly.pdbx_strand_id
1 'polypeptide(L)'
;MALGVGSFEDVLGEINSRFRVENNSQDNLEIAQDIVYDLGGNAVNFGGTTSTGDQPAWGLSSMTKTWLKRYEAKEYHLVDPFISALL
;
A
#
# COMPACT_ATOMS: atom_id res chain seq x y z
N MET A 1 10.72 14.76 -1.10
CA MET A 1 10.50 16.10 -0.51
C MET A 1 9.47 15.85 0.57
N ALA A 2 9.78 16.09 1.85
CA ALA A 2 8.82 15.81 2.92
C ALA A 2 7.50 16.54 2.64
N LEU A 3 6.35 15.87 2.84
CA LEU A 3 5.03 16.49 2.68
C LEU A 3 4.99 17.78 3.50
N GLY A 4 4.53 18.86 2.85
CA GLY A 4 4.62 20.20 3.42
C GLY A 4 3.80 20.37 4.70
N VAL A 5 4.23 21.31 5.56
CA VAL A 5 3.47 21.77 6.74
C VAL A 5 2.37 22.74 6.26
N GLY A 6 1.42 22.24 5.47
CA GLY A 6 0.32 23.00 4.87
C GLY A 6 -1.04 22.72 5.52
N SER A 7 -2.12 23.26 4.95
CA SER A 7 -3.48 22.83 5.31
C SER A 7 -3.71 21.37 4.89
N PHE A 8 -4.72 20.72 5.45
CA PHE A 8 -5.06 19.35 5.07
C PHE A 8 -5.38 19.24 3.57
N GLU A 9 -6.07 20.26 3.03
CA GLU A 9 -6.41 20.37 1.62
C GLU A 9 -5.18 20.49 0.73
N ASP A 10 -4.16 21.25 1.15
CA ASP A 10 -2.90 21.38 0.42
C ASP A 10 -2.15 20.04 0.35
N VAL A 11 -2.11 19.31 1.47
CA VAL A 11 -1.48 17.98 1.55
C VAL A 11 -2.22 16.98 0.66
N LEU A 12 -3.56 17.00 0.66
CA LEU A 12 -4.34 16.17 -0.27
C LEU A 12 -4.11 16.55 -1.73
N GLY A 13 -3.99 17.84 -2.03
CA GLY A 13 -3.66 18.32 -3.37
C GLY A 13 -2.31 17.80 -3.85
N GLU A 14 -1.29 17.85 -2.99
CA GLU A 14 0.03 17.33 -3.26
C GLU A 14 0.02 15.81 -3.50
N ILE A 15 -0.60 15.04 -2.61
CA ILE A 15 -0.74 13.57 -2.76
C ILE A 15 -1.39 13.22 -4.09
N ASN A 16 -2.53 13.86 -4.41
CA ASN A 16 -3.24 13.62 -5.66
C ASN A 16 -2.40 13.98 -6.89
N SER A 17 -1.60 15.04 -6.81
CA SER A 17 -0.73 15.45 -7.93
C SER A 17 0.34 14.40 -8.24
N ARG A 18 0.91 13.75 -7.21
CA ARG A 18 1.95 12.73 -7.38
C ARG A 18 1.41 11.50 -8.12
N PHE A 19 0.17 11.08 -7.84
CA PHE A 19 -0.48 9.94 -8.53
C PHE A 19 -0.99 10.24 -9.95
N ARG A 20 -1.13 11.51 -10.35
CA ARG A 20 -1.67 11.87 -11.68
C ARG A 20 -0.66 11.77 -12.82
N VAL A 21 0.63 11.62 -12.51
CA VAL A 21 1.71 11.66 -13.50
C VAL A 21 1.91 10.30 -14.17
N GLU A 22 1.58 9.20 -13.50
CA GLU A 22 1.99 7.84 -13.92
C GLU A 22 0.80 6.89 -14.13
N ASN A 23 0.90 6.02 -15.15
CA ASN A 23 -0.15 5.05 -15.54
C ASN A 23 0.23 3.59 -15.24
N ASN A 24 1.22 3.35 -14.39
CA ASN A 24 1.72 2.01 -14.08
C ASN A 24 1.56 1.69 -12.58
N SER A 25 1.13 0.46 -12.29
CA SER A 25 0.91 -0.02 -10.92
C SER A 25 2.19 -0.11 -10.10
N GLN A 26 3.34 -0.38 -10.71
CA GLN A 26 4.63 -0.41 -10.02
C GLN A 26 5.03 1.00 -9.56
N ASP A 27 4.84 2.00 -10.44
CA ASP A 27 5.18 3.39 -10.14
C ASP A 27 4.24 3.97 -9.07
N ASN A 28 2.97 3.53 -9.05
CA ASN A 28 2.01 3.87 -8.00
C ASN A 28 2.39 3.30 -6.62
N LEU A 29 3.00 2.11 -6.56
CA LEU A 29 3.51 1.55 -5.30
C LEU A 29 4.66 2.38 -4.75
N GLU A 30 5.59 2.80 -5.63
CA GLU A 30 6.74 3.64 -5.25
C GLU A 30 6.26 5.01 -4.76
N ILE A 31 5.33 5.66 -5.47
CA ILE A 31 4.70 6.91 -5.05
C ILE A 31 4.01 6.76 -3.69
N ALA A 32 3.25 5.68 -3.48
CA ALA A 32 2.57 5.42 -2.22
C ALA A 32 3.58 5.21 -1.08
N GLN A 33 4.68 4.50 -1.34
CA GLN A 33 5.74 4.29 -0.37
C GLN A 33 6.43 5.60 0.01
N ASP A 34 6.74 6.46 -0.95
CA ASP A 34 7.34 7.77 -0.71
C ASP A 34 6.43 8.67 0.15
N ILE A 35 5.12 8.71 -0.17
CA ILE A 35 4.12 9.44 0.61
C ILE A 35 4.06 8.89 2.04
N VAL A 36 4.00 7.58 2.21
CA VAL A 36 3.94 6.98 3.55
C VAL A 36 5.23 7.23 4.33
N TYR A 37 6.39 7.25 3.67
CA TYR A 37 7.65 7.62 4.31
C TYR A 37 7.66 9.09 4.76
N ASP A 38 7.17 10.00 3.91
CA ASP A 38 7.01 11.42 4.25
C ASP A 38 6.08 11.63 5.45
N LEU A 39 5.09 10.74 5.66
CA LEU A 39 4.18 10.72 6.81
C LEU A 39 4.76 9.99 8.05
N GLY A 40 5.99 9.47 7.99
CA GLY A 40 6.64 8.76 9.09
C GLY A 40 6.32 7.26 9.17
N GLY A 41 5.70 6.69 8.14
CA GLY A 41 5.51 5.25 7.98
C GLY A 41 6.73 4.56 7.35
N ASN A 42 6.74 3.22 7.38
CA ASN A 42 7.88 2.42 6.94
C ASN A 42 7.59 1.45 5.80
N ALA A 43 6.33 1.11 5.56
CA ALA A 43 5.92 0.16 4.53
C ALA A 43 4.46 0.38 4.11
N VAL A 44 4.15 -0.04 2.90
CA VAL A 44 2.83 0.00 2.29
C VAL A 44 2.49 -1.39 1.77
N ASN A 45 1.26 -1.81 2.02
CA ASN A 45 0.72 -3.09 1.60
C ASN A 45 -0.60 -2.84 0.89
N PHE A 46 -0.74 -3.39 -0.32
CA PHE A 46 -1.97 -3.38 -1.10
C PHE A 46 -2.52 -4.80 -1.13
N GLY A 47 -3.64 -4.98 -0.44
CA GLY A 47 -4.47 -6.18 -0.52
C GLY A 47 -5.80 -5.84 -1.20
N GLY A 48 -6.40 -6.83 -1.84
CA GLY A 48 -7.74 -6.75 -2.40
C GLY A 48 -8.37 -8.14 -2.40
N THR A 49 -9.38 -8.32 -3.23
CA THR A 49 -9.97 -9.63 -3.51
C THR A 49 -9.68 -10.06 -4.94
N THR A 50 -9.88 -11.34 -5.23
CA THR A 50 -10.04 -11.84 -6.60
C THR A 50 -11.14 -11.07 -7.33
N SER A 51 -11.16 -11.16 -8.67
CA SER A 51 -12.20 -10.53 -9.50
C SER A 51 -13.61 -11.04 -9.20
N THR A 52 -13.71 -12.24 -8.64
CA THR A 52 -14.94 -12.87 -8.13
C THR A 52 -15.32 -12.42 -6.72
N GLY A 53 -14.42 -11.74 -6.00
CA GLY A 53 -14.67 -11.24 -4.64
C GLY A 53 -14.65 -12.31 -3.55
N ASP A 54 -14.29 -13.54 -3.89
CA ASP A 54 -14.45 -14.72 -3.02
C ASP A 54 -13.18 -15.10 -2.25
N GLN A 55 -12.03 -14.54 -2.64
CA GLN A 55 -10.75 -14.83 -1.99
C GLN A 55 -9.90 -13.56 -1.87
N PRO A 56 -9.14 -13.40 -0.78
CA PRO A 56 -8.20 -12.30 -0.67
C PRO A 56 -7.06 -12.50 -1.66
N ALA A 57 -6.67 -11.42 -2.32
CA ALA A 57 -5.56 -11.36 -3.25
C ALA A 57 -4.54 -10.33 -2.76
N TRP A 58 -3.27 -10.72 -2.71
CA TRP A 58 -2.17 -9.78 -2.50
C TRP A 58 -1.86 -9.07 -3.81
N GLY A 59 -1.98 -7.75 -3.82
CA GLY A 59 -1.65 -6.93 -4.98
C GLY A 59 -0.16 -6.64 -5.02
N LEU A 60 0.32 -5.83 -4.08
CA LEU A 60 1.69 -5.31 -4.04
C LEU A 60 2.10 -4.97 -2.61
N SER A 61 3.39 -5.02 -2.29
CA SER A 61 3.91 -4.69 -0.96
C SER A 61 5.32 -4.13 -1.04
N SER A 62 5.62 -3.10 -0.25
CA SER A 62 6.99 -2.60 -0.03
C SER A 62 7.70 -3.26 1.16
N MET A 63 7.08 -4.25 1.80
CA MET A 63 7.74 -5.03 2.85
C MET A 63 8.94 -5.81 2.32
N THR A 64 9.89 -6.11 3.21
CA THR A 64 11.07 -6.88 2.83
C THR A 64 10.70 -8.27 2.28
N LYS A 65 11.44 -8.74 1.27
CA LYS A 65 11.27 -10.09 0.71
C LYS A 65 11.34 -11.19 1.77
N THR A 66 12.15 -11.01 2.81
CA THR A 66 12.27 -11.95 3.94
C THR A 66 10.97 -12.03 4.73
N TRP A 67 10.34 -10.90 5.02
CA TRP A 67 9.04 -10.87 5.69
C TRP A 67 7.96 -11.52 4.82
N LEU A 68 7.86 -11.12 3.55
CA LEU A 68 6.84 -11.66 2.63
C LEU A 68 6.92 -13.18 2.50
N LYS A 69 8.13 -13.73 2.32
CA LYS A 69 8.34 -15.18 2.29
C LYS A 69 7.89 -15.87 3.58
N ARG A 70 8.16 -15.25 4.73
CA ARG A 70 7.72 -15.80 6.02
C ARG A 70 6.21 -15.73 6.17
N TYR A 71 5.60 -14.61 5.79
CA TYR A 71 4.16 -14.40 5.85
C TYR A 71 3.41 -15.46 5.03
N GLU A 72 3.87 -15.72 3.81
CA GLU A 72 3.31 -16.75 2.93
C GLU A 72 3.55 -18.16 3.50
N ALA A 73 4.79 -18.50 3.86
CA ALA A 73 5.13 -19.83 4.39
C ALA A 73 4.44 -20.18 5.71
N LYS A 74 3.92 -19.18 6.43
CA LYS A 74 3.17 -19.34 7.68
C LYS A 74 1.67 -19.11 7.52
N GLU A 75 1.22 -18.86 6.30
CA GLU A 75 -0.20 -18.64 5.97
C GLU A 75 -0.85 -17.57 6.85
N TYR A 76 -0.13 -16.51 7.18
CA TYR A 76 -0.63 -15.47 8.10
C TYR A 76 -1.90 -14.78 7.58
N HIS A 77 -2.18 -14.84 6.28
CA HIS A 77 -3.44 -14.37 5.70
C HIS A 77 -4.69 -15.04 6.29
N LEU A 78 -4.58 -16.25 6.86
CA LEU A 78 -5.69 -16.95 7.52
C LEU A 78 -6.08 -16.34 8.87
N VAL A 79 -5.20 -15.56 9.47
CA VAL A 79 -5.39 -14.95 10.80
C VAL A 79 -5.18 -13.44 10.81
N ASP A 80 -4.80 -12.85 9.69
CA ASP A 80 -4.61 -11.41 9.55
C ASP A 80 -5.98 -10.71 9.51
N PRO A 81 -6.30 -9.86 10.52
CA PRO A 81 -7.59 -9.17 10.58
C PRO A 81 -7.76 -8.16 9.44
N PHE A 82 -6.68 -7.61 8.87
CA PHE A 82 -6.76 -6.69 7.72
C PHE A 82 -7.16 -7.43 6.45
N ILE A 83 -6.72 -8.67 6.29
CA ILE A 83 -7.11 -9.52 5.16
C ILE A 83 -8.54 -10.05 5.34
N SER A 84 -8.90 -10.44 6.57
CA SER A 84 -10.24 -10.91 6.88
C SER A 84 -11.31 -9.84 6.64
N ALA A 85 -10.97 -8.56 6.79
CA ALA A 85 -11.87 -7.44 6.49
C ALA A 85 -12.14 -7.23 4.99
N LEU A 86 -11.46 -7.94 4.10
CA LEU A 86 -11.67 -7.88 2.64
C LEU A 86 -12.76 -8.84 2.16
N LEU A 87 -13.22 -9.77 3.01
CA LEU A 87 -14.23 -10.80 2.73
C LEU A 87 -15.55 -10.48 3.43
#